data_AF-A0A3A5M9E6-F1
#
_entry.id   AF-A0A3A5M9E6-F1
#
_cell.length_a   1.000
_cell.length_b   1.000
_cell.length_c   1.000
_cell.angle_alpha   90.00
_cell.angle_beta   90.00
_cell.angle_gamma   90.00
#
_symmetry.space_group_name_H-M   'P 1'
#
loop_
_entity.id
_entity.type
_entity.pdbx_description
1 polymer ?
#
loop_
_entity_poly.entity_id
_entity_poly.type
_entity_poly.pdbx_seq_one_letter_code
_entity_poly.pdbx_strand_id
1 'polypeptide(L)'
;MTQKLQDGTQANRRKAFAASAVPNHAAEAFVCDASTSLRLAVRTARLSDQAAHLTSVLESRTVINLAAGIVMGQNRCSQTTAMSILWAASNSRNMKLRDIAARVVSTASDEPPTTHFDQQSLTA
;
A
#
# COMPACT_ATOMS: atom_id res chain seq x y z
N MET A 1 -7.00 77.53 -3.26
CA MET A 1 -7.75 76.82 -4.31
C MET A 1 -6.79 75.91 -5.07
N THR A 2 -6.35 74.80 -4.47
CA THR A 2 -5.44 73.84 -5.11
C THR A 2 -5.50 72.49 -4.38
N GLN A 3 -6.43 71.60 -4.76
CA GLN A 3 -6.35 70.18 -4.39
C GLN A 3 -7.23 69.29 -5.28
N LYS A 4 -6.64 68.71 -6.34
CA LYS A 4 -7.22 67.61 -7.14
C LYS A 4 -6.11 66.77 -7.76
N LEU A 5 -5.29 66.10 -6.95
CA LEU A 5 -4.37 65.06 -7.44
C LEU A 5 -4.19 64.01 -6.36
N GLN A 6 -5.02 62.98 -6.38
CA GLN A 6 -4.80 61.63 -5.81
C GLN A 6 -6.16 60.93 -5.74
N ASP A 7 -6.58 60.25 -6.81
CA ASP A 7 -7.67 59.25 -6.75
C ASP A 7 -7.72 58.32 -7.98
N GLY A 8 -6.58 58.16 -8.69
CA GLY A 8 -6.54 57.45 -9.97
C GLY A 8 -6.15 55.97 -9.94
N THR A 9 -5.58 55.45 -8.84
CA THR A 9 -4.78 54.20 -8.94
C THR A 9 -5.31 53.01 -8.14
N GLN A 10 -6.39 53.15 -7.35
CA GLN A 10 -6.85 52.07 -6.45
C GLN A 10 -8.02 51.23 -6.98
N ALA A 11 -8.67 51.63 -8.09
CA ALA A 11 -9.88 50.98 -8.58
C ALA A 11 -9.67 49.67 -9.37
N ASN A 12 -8.43 49.35 -9.79
CA ASN A 12 -8.19 48.26 -10.75
C ASN A 12 -7.78 46.91 -10.11
N ARG A 13 -7.33 46.88 -8.85
CA ARG A 13 -6.89 45.62 -8.20
C ARG A 13 -8.03 44.71 -7.73
N ARG A 14 -9.25 45.22 -7.60
CA ARG A 14 -10.40 44.45 -7.07
C ARG A 14 -11.20 43.68 -8.11
N LYS A 15 -10.96 43.88 -9.41
CA LYS A 15 -11.65 43.16 -10.49
C LYS A 15 -10.96 41.86 -10.94
N ALA A 16 -9.76 41.56 -10.42
CA ALA A 16 -9.01 40.36 -10.81
C ALA A 16 -9.63 39.04 -10.30
N PHE A 17 -10.53 39.10 -9.31
CA PHE A 17 -11.24 37.94 -8.77
C PHE A 17 -12.75 38.22 -8.62
N ALA A 18 -13.37 38.90 -9.59
CA ALA A 18 -14.83 38.92 -9.64
C ALA A 18 -15.34 37.50 -9.86
N ALA A 19 -16.28 37.04 -9.03
CA ALA A 19 -16.85 35.69 -9.01
C ALA A 19 -17.54 35.26 -10.34
N SER A 20 -17.50 36.08 -11.38
CA SER A 20 -18.00 35.83 -12.73
C SER A 20 -16.90 35.55 -13.77
N ALA A 21 -15.64 35.39 -13.36
CA ALA A 21 -14.52 35.28 -14.30
C ALA A 21 -14.29 33.86 -14.88
N VAL A 22 -14.92 32.83 -14.29
CA VAL A 22 -14.91 31.47 -14.88
C VAL A 22 -16.28 31.23 -15.48
N PRO A 23 -16.42 31.20 -16.81
CA PRO A 23 -17.70 30.84 -17.40
C PRO A 23 -18.04 29.40 -17.01
N ASN A 24 -19.30 29.13 -16.65
CA ASN A 24 -19.72 27.84 -16.07
C ASN A 24 -19.23 26.61 -16.87
N HIS A 25 -19.14 26.72 -18.20
CA HIS A 25 -18.60 25.67 -19.06
C HIS A 25 -17.13 25.33 -18.78
N ALA A 26 -16.30 26.30 -18.39
CA ALA A 26 -14.89 26.08 -18.05
C ALA A 26 -14.77 25.43 -16.68
N ALA A 27 -15.65 25.77 -15.73
CA ALA A 27 -15.73 25.08 -14.45
C ALA A 27 -16.24 23.62 -14.61
N GLU A 28 -17.26 23.40 -15.45
CA GLU A 28 -17.79 22.07 -15.76
C GLU A 28 -16.76 21.18 -16.45
N ALA A 29 -16.04 21.70 -17.45
CA ALA A 29 -14.97 20.98 -18.13
C ALA A 29 -13.85 20.58 -17.15
N PHE A 30 -13.43 21.51 -16.29
CA PHE A 30 -12.43 21.24 -15.26
C PHE A 30 -12.88 20.17 -14.27
N VAL A 31 -14.14 20.22 -13.82
CA VAL A 31 -14.71 19.20 -12.92
C VAL A 31 -14.80 17.84 -13.63
N CYS A 32 -15.17 17.79 -14.91
CA CYS A 32 -15.21 16.57 -15.70
C CYS A 32 -13.82 15.92 -15.79
N ASP A 33 -12.79 16.69 -16.14
CA ASP A 33 -11.42 16.22 -16.24
C ASP A 33 -10.89 15.75 -14.88
N ALA A 34 -11.03 16.59 -13.85
CA ALA A 34 -10.62 16.26 -12.49
C ALA A 34 -11.32 15.00 -11.96
N SER A 35 -12.62 14.84 -12.24
CA SER A 35 -13.39 13.66 -11.83
C SER A 35 -12.91 12.39 -12.53
N THR A 36 -12.48 12.51 -13.79
CA THR A 36 -11.97 11.39 -14.57
C THR A 36 -10.60 10.95 -14.06
N SER A 37 -9.69 11.91 -13.86
CA SER A 37 -8.39 11.65 -13.25
C SER A 37 -8.52 11.06 -11.84
N LEU A 38 -9.44 11.58 -11.02
CA LEU A 38 -9.69 11.08 -9.67
C LEU A 38 -10.24 9.65 -9.68
N ARG A 39 -11.21 9.33 -10.55
CA ARG A 39 -11.73 7.96 -10.70
C ARG A 39 -10.63 6.97 -11.06
N LEU A 40 -9.73 7.36 -11.97
CA LEU A 40 -8.58 6.53 -12.35
C LEU A 40 -7.63 6.35 -11.16
N ALA A 41 -7.26 7.43 -10.47
CA ALA A 41 -6.39 7.37 -9.31
C ALA A 41 -6.95 6.47 -8.20
N VAL A 42 -8.25 6.58 -7.89
CA VAL A 42 -8.92 5.71 -6.91
C VAL A 42 -8.91 4.24 -7.35
N ARG A 43 -9.14 3.96 -8.64
CA ARG A 43 -9.08 2.60 -9.16
C ARG A 43 -7.67 2.01 -9.04
N THR A 44 -6.65 2.78 -9.42
CA THR A 44 -5.24 2.38 -9.29
C THR A 44 -4.88 2.11 -7.84
N ALA A 45 -5.23 3.01 -6.91
CA ALA A 45 -4.97 2.82 -5.48
C ALA A 45 -5.60 1.52 -4.96
N ARG A 46 -6.85 1.23 -5.32
CA ARG A 46 -7.51 -0.02 -4.92
C ARG A 46 -6.80 -1.27 -5.46
N LEU A 47 -6.32 -1.24 -6.69
CA LEU A 47 -5.56 -2.35 -7.27
C LEU A 47 -4.20 -2.52 -6.58
N SER A 48 -3.51 -1.42 -6.28
CA SER A 48 -2.25 -1.42 -5.52
C SER A 48 -2.43 -1.97 -4.10
N ASP A 49 -3.49 -1.59 -3.40
CA ASP A 49 -3.80 -2.10 -2.06
C ASP A 49 -4.09 -3.61 -2.09
N GLN A 50 -4.81 -4.08 -3.10
CA GLN A 50 -5.06 -5.52 -3.30
C GLN A 50 -3.78 -6.29 -3.56
N ALA A 51 -2.88 -5.76 -4.40
CA ALA A 51 -1.58 -6.36 -4.66
C ALA A 51 -0.71 -6.43 -3.39
N ALA A 52 -0.63 -5.33 -2.63
CA ALA A 52 0.12 -5.28 -1.37
C ALA A 52 -0.42 -6.28 -0.33
N HIS A 53 -1.74 -6.42 -0.22
CA HIS A 53 -2.36 -7.39 0.67
C HIS A 53 -2.01 -8.83 0.26
N LEU A 54 -2.03 -9.14 -1.03
CA LEU A 54 -1.69 -10.47 -1.54
C LEU A 54 -0.22 -10.82 -1.26
N THR A 55 0.70 -9.86 -1.45
CA THR A 55 2.12 -10.04 -1.15
C THR A 55 2.36 -10.38 0.34
N SER A 56 1.69 -9.68 1.26
CA SER A 56 1.85 -9.93 2.70
C SER A 56 1.37 -11.32 3.13
N VAL A 57 0.28 -11.82 2.52
CA VAL A 57 -0.22 -13.18 2.76
C VAL A 57 0.81 -14.22 2.29
N LEU A 58 1.38 -13.97 1.11
CA LEU A 58 2.31 -14.87 0.48
C LEU A 58 3.68 -14.92 1.19
N GLU A 59 4.21 -13.78 1.64
CA GLU A 59 5.41 -13.71 2.47
C GLU A 59 5.26 -14.50 3.77
N SER A 60 4.10 -14.38 4.42
CA SER A 60 3.78 -15.15 5.61
C SER A 60 3.78 -16.66 5.33
N ARG A 61 3.34 -17.08 4.13
CA ARG A 61 3.32 -18.49 3.74
C ARG A 61 4.72 -19.04 3.47
N THR A 62 5.62 -18.25 2.87
CA THR A 62 7.02 -18.65 2.62
C THR A 62 7.74 -18.97 3.91
N VAL A 63 7.73 -18.05 4.88
CA VAL A 63 8.46 -18.24 6.15
C VAL A 63 7.89 -19.42 6.95
N ILE A 64 6.57 -19.61 6.95
CA ILE A 64 5.91 -20.74 7.63
C ILE A 64 6.31 -22.07 6.99
N ASN A 65 6.32 -22.16 5.65
CA ASN A 65 6.71 -23.38 4.94
C ASN A 65 8.18 -23.73 5.17
N LEU A 66 9.08 -22.73 5.17
CA LEU A 66 10.49 -22.95 5.48
C LEU A 66 10.70 -23.44 6.91
N ALA A 67 10.04 -22.81 7.89
CA ALA A 67 10.06 -23.27 9.27
C ALA A 67 9.55 -24.71 9.41
N ALA A 68 8.46 -25.05 8.73
CA ALA A 68 7.94 -26.42 8.71
C ALA A 68 8.98 -27.40 8.14
N GLY A 69 9.66 -27.05 7.04
CA GLY A 69 10.74 -27.85 6.47
C GLY A 69 11.92 -28.08 7.44
N ILE A 70 12.34 -27.03 8.15
CA ILE A 70 13.39 -27.12 9.18
C ILE A 70 12.96 -28.08 10.30
N VAL A 71 11.74 -27.93 10.83
CA VAL A 71 11.19 -28.80 11.89
C VAL A 71 11.07 -30.24 11.42
N MET A 72 10.61 -30.46 10.18
CA MET A 72 10.54 -31.79 9.57
C MET A 72 11.92 -32.46 9.52
N GLY A 73 12.95 -31.73 9.07
CA GLY A 73 14.32 -32.24 9.01
C GLY A 73 14.89 -32.58 10.38
N GLN A 74 14.69 -31.70 11.37
CA GLN A 74 15.18 -31.88 12.73
C GLN A 74 14.48 -33.02 13.48
N ASN A 75 13.16 -33.12 13.35
CA ASN A 75 12.35 -34.07 14.13
C ASN A 75 12.02 -35.35 13.35
N ARG A 76 12.43 -35.46 12.08
CA ARG A 76 12.10 -36.55 11.15
C ARG A 76 10.60 -36.87 11.15
N CYS A 77 9.78 -35.82 11.03
CA CYS A 77 8.33 -35.92 11.10
C CYS A 77 7.65 -35.47 9.81
N SER A 78 6.36 -35.79 9.67
CA SER A 78 5.54 -35.33 8.55
C SER A 78 5.26 -33.84 8.63
N GLN A 79 4.86 -33.25 7.50
CA GLN A 79 4.48 -31.83 7.45
C GLN A 79 3.34 -31.49 8.42
N THR A 80 2.32 -32.36 8.54
CA THR A 80 1.20 -32.15 9.46
C THR A 80 1.67 -32.09 10.91
N THR A 81 2.59 -32.98 11.31
CA THR A 81 3.17 -32.98 12.65
C THR A 81 4.01 -31.72 12.88
N ALA A 82 4.83 -31.32 11.92
CA ALA A 82 5.62 -30.09 12.00
C ALA A 82 4.73 -28.84 12.17
N MET A 83 3.64 -28.74 11.40
CA MET A 83 2.66 -27.66 11.55
C MET A 83 1.99 -27.65 12.92
N SER A 84 1.65 -28.84 13.45
CA SER A 84 1.11 -28.98 14.81
C SER A 84 2.09 -28.47 15.88
N ILE A 85 3.39 -28.80 15.74
CA ILE A 85 4.45 -28.30 16.63
C ILE A 85 4.53 -26.76 16.58
N LEU A 86 4.51 -26.18 15.37
CA LEU A 86 4.54 -24.73 15.20
C LEU A 86 3.30 -24.06 15.82
N TRP A 87 2.10 -24.63 15.65
CA TRP A 87 0.88 -24.12 16.30
C TRP A 87 0.94 -24.23 17.82
N ALA A 88 1.43 -25.34 18.38
CA ALA A 88 1.61 -25.51 19.81
C ALA A 88 2.60 -24.47 20.38
N ALA A 89 3.70 -24.21 19.66
CA ALA A 89 4.67 -23.17 20.02
C ALA A 89 4.07 -21.75 19.91
N SER A 90 3.24 -21.49 18.90
CA SER A 90 2.51 -20.23 18.72
C SER A 90 1.56 -19.96 19.88
N ASN A 91 0.75 -20.95 20.23
CA ASN A 91 -0.25 -20.83 21.29
C ASN A 91 0.39 -20.73 22.67
N SER A 92 1.36 -21.59 22.98
CA SER A 92 2.04 -21.58 24.29
C SER A 92 2.74 -20.25 24.58
N ARG A 93 3.13 -19.51 23.54
CA ARG A 93 3.85 -18.22 23.65
C ARG A 93 2.95 -17.02 23.36
N ASN A 94 1.69 -17.25 23.01
CA ASN A 94 0.74 -16.24 22.56
C ASN A 94 1.34 -15.30 21.49
N MET A 95 2.08 -15.86 20.54
CA MET A 95 2.73 -15.15 19.44
C MET A 95 2.07 -15.52 18.11
N LYS A 96 2.15 -14.64 17.10
CA LYS A 96 1.66 -14.97 15.76
C LYS A 96 2.53 -16.08 15.17
N LEU A 97 1.89 -17.01 14.45
CA LEU A 97 2.55 -18.17 13.84
C LEU A 97 3.73 -17.77 12.94
N ARG A 98 3.58 -16.69 12.17
CA ARG A 98 4.65 -16.15 11.30
C ARG A 98 5.88 -15.70 12.09
N ASP A 99 5.69 -15.17 13.30
CA ASP A 99 6.80 -14.67 14.13
C ASP A 99 7.54 -15.86 14.77
N ILE A 100 6.81 -16.91 15.16
CA ILE A 100 7.42 -18.19 15.57
C ILE A 100 8.20 -18.81 14.41
N ALA A 101 7.61 -18.86 13.22
CA ALA A 101 8.26 -19.40 12.03
C ALA A 101 9.55 -18.63 11.71
N ALA A 102 9.52 -17.30 11.74
CA ALA A 102 10.71 -16.46 11.54
C ALA A 102 11.83 -16.79 12.53
N ARG A 103 11.48 -17.03 13.80
CA ARG A 103 12.46 -17.44 14.82
C ARG A 103 13.02 -18.84 14.61
N VAL A 104 12.26 -19.75 13.99
CA VAL A 104 12.78 -21.07 13.62
C VAL A 104 13.73 -20.92 12.44
N VAL A 105 13.35 -20.17 11.41
CA VAL A 105 14.20 -19.91 10.25
C VAL A 105 15.51 -19.23 10.64
N SER A 106 15.48 -18.30 11.60
CA SER A 106 16.68 -17.64 12.11
C SER A 106 17.67 -18.56 12.83
N THR A 107 17.28 -19.80 13.16
CA THR A 107 18.23 -20.80 13.70
C THR A 107 19.04 -21.49 12.61
N ALA A 108 18.58 -21.42 11.35
CA ALA A 108 19.22 -22.06 10.21
C ALA A 108 19.98 -21.07 9.32
N SER A 109 19.54 -19.81 9.25
CA SER A 109 20.17 -18.74 8.49
C SER A 109 19.92 -17.39 9.16
N ASP A 110 20.92 -16.50 9.15
CA ASP A 110 20.77 -15.12 9.63
C ASP A 110 20.11 -14.20 8.58
N GLU A 111 19.96 -14.66 7.33
CA GLU A 111 19.31 -13.90 6.27
C GLU A 111 17.78 -14.16 6.25
N PRO A 112 16.94 -13.10 6.21
CA PRO A 112 15.50 -13.28 6.13
C PRO A 112 15.12 -13.92 4.79
N PRO A 113 14.15 -14.85 4.78
CA PRO A 113 13.75 -15.53 3.55
C PRO A 113 13.12 -14.56 2.56
N THR A 114 13.65 -14.53 1.33
CA THR A 114 13.09 -13.76 0.22
C THR A 114 11.98 -14.55 -0.46
N THR A 115 10.80 -13.94 -0.61
CA THR A 115 9.77 -14.56 -1.44
C THR A 115 9.92 -14.11 -2.88
N HIS A 116 10.21 -15.05 -3.78
CA HIS A 116 10.24 -14.79 -5.22
C HIS A 116 8.88 -15.12 -5.84
N PHE A 117 8.23 -14.11 -6.41
CA PHE A 117 7.06 -14.28 -7.28
C PHE A 117 7.37 -13.75 -8.68
N ASP A 118 7.26 -14.63 -9.68
CA ASP A 118 7.28 -14.22 -11.09
C ASP A 118 5.95 -13.53 -11.44
N GLN A 119 5.95 -12.20 -11.47
CA GLN A 119 4.81 -11.40 -11.91
C GLN A 119 4.82 -11.28 -13.45
N GLN A 120 4.82 -12.41 -14.17
CA GLN A 120 4.96 -12.45 -15.64
C GLN A 120 3.64 -12.54 -16.43
N SER A 121 2.51 -11.98 -15.97
CA SER A 121 1.24 -12.07 -16.71
C SER A 121 0.43 -10.77 -16.86
N LEU A 122 1.04 -9.59 -16.67
CA LEU A 122 0.33 -8.30 -16.78
C LEU A 122 1.02 -7.27 -17.68
N THR A 123 1.64 -7.74 -18.76
CA THR A 123 1.91 -6.91 -19.95
C THR A 123 1.33 -7.63 -21.16
N ALA A 124 0.02 -7.47 -21.37
CA ALA A 124 -0.68 -7.79 -22.60
C ALA A 124 -1.30 -6.50 -23.15
#